data_AF-A0A961P2A0-F1
#
_entry.id   AF-A0A961P2A0-F1
#
_cell.length_a   1.000
_cell.length_b   1.000
_cell.length_c   1.000
_cell.angle_alpha   90.00
_cell.angle_beta   90.00
_cell.angle_gamma   90.00
#
_symmetry.space_group_name_H-M   'P 1'
#
loop_
_entity.id
_entity.type
_entity.pdbx_description
1 polymer ?
#
loop_
_entity_poly.entity_id
_entity_poly.type
_entity_poly.pdbx_seq_one_letter_code
_entity_poly.pdbx_strand_id
1 'polypeptide(L)' 'MILLFVLVGFVAGTVCAAYTLATGGGILAAVLAYSVFGAIAVVITAILTAIGPTLMRPKAASGIPVRVPAHRR' A
#
# COMPACT_ATOMS: atom_id res chain seq x y z
N MET A 1 -0.98 10.49 -3.21
CA MET A 1 -1.62 9.25 -2.72
C MET A 1 -2.29 8.48 -3.86
N ILE A 2 -3.22 9.06 -4.61
CA ILE A 2 -3.87 8.36 -5.74
C ILE A 2 -2.89 7.85 -6.81
N LEU A 3 -1.85 8.62 -7.16
CA LEU A 3 -0.83 8.21 -8.13
C LEU A 3 -0.04 6.95 -7.70
N LEU A 4 0.16 6.74 -6.39
CA LEU A 4 0.83 5.55 -5.88
C LEU A 4 -0.05 4.31 -6.09
N PHE A 5 -1.34 4.42 -5.81
CA PHE A 5 -2.28 3.33 -6.08
C PHE A 5 -2.34 3.01 -7.58
N VAL A 6 -2.43 4.02 -8.43
CA VAL A 6 -2.41 3.83 -9.89
C VAL A 6 -1.13 3.13 -10.34
N LEU A 7 0.03 3.55 -9.83
CA LEU A 7 1.31 2.93 -10.16
C LEU A 7 1.36 1.46 -9.72
N VAL A 8 0.93 1.15 -8.50
CA VAL A 8 0.92 -0.22 -7.97
C VAL A 8 0.00 -1.13 -8.79
N GLY A 9 -1.21 -0.65 -9.09
CA GLY A 9 -2.15 -1.39 -9.93
C GLY A 9 -1.61 -1.62 -11.34
N PHE A 10 -1.01 -0.59 -11.94
CA PHE A 10 -0.37 -0.68 -13.24
C PHE A 10 0.74 -1.74 -13.23
N VAL A 11 1.71 -1.66 -12.31
CA VAL A 11 2.84 -2.60 -12.27
C VAL A 11 2.36 -4.04 -12.04
N ALA A 12 1.51 -4.28 -11.04
CA ALA A 12 1.01 -5.62 -10.73
C ALA A 12 0.19 -6.22 -11.89
N GLY A 13 -0.69 -5.41 -12.48
CA GLY A 13 -1.46 -5.81 -13.66
C GLY A 13 -0.56 -6.13 -14.85
N THR A 14 0.44 -5.29 -15.12
CA THR A 14 1.35 -5.47 -16.26
C THR A 14 2.17 -6.75 -16.13
N VAL A 15 2.68 -7.04 -14.93
CA VAL A 15 3.42 -8.28 -14.66
C VAL A 15 2.55 -9.52 -14.89
N CYS A 16 1.31 -9.53 -14.40
CA CYS A 16 0.40 -10.66 -14.62
C CYS A 16 -0.02 -10.82 -16.08
N ALA A 17 -0.27 -9.72 -16.79
CA ALA A 17 -0.58 -9.74 -18.21
C ALA A 17 0.59 -10.29 -19.03
N ALA A 18 1.82 -9.81 -18.75
CA ALA A 18 3.04 -10.28 -19.39
C ALA A 18 3.27 -11.77 -19.12
N TYR A 19 3.06 -12.23 -17.88
CA TYR A 19 3.15 -13.64 -17.53
C TYR A 19 2.12 -14.49 -18.29
N THR A 20 0.87 -14.03 -18.35
CA THR A 20 -0.21 -14.73 -19.07
C THR A 20 0.11 -14.89 -20.55
N LEU A 21 0.65 -13.85 -21.18
CA LEU A 21 1.11 -13.91 -22.57
C LEU A 21 2.32 -14.84 -22.74
N ALA A 22 3.29 -14.77 -21.82
CA ALA A 22 4.49 -15.61 -21.85
C ALA A 22 4.17 -17.11 -21.71
N THR A 23 3.09 -17.46 -21.00
CA THR A 23 2.62 -18.85 -20.86
C THR A 23 1.69 -19.31 -21.99
N GLY A 24 1.56 -18.53 -23.08
CA GLY A 24 0.71 -18.87 -24.23
C GLY A 24 -0.77 -18.49 -24.07
N GLY A 25 -1.12 -17.67 -23.09
CA GLY A 25 -2.46 -17.15 -22.91
C GLY A 25 -2.82 -16.13 -23.99
N GLY A 26 -4.10 -16.10 -24.38
CA GLY A 26 -4.61 -15.14 -25.37
C GLY A 26 -4.70 -13.71 -24.83
N ILE A 27 -4.84 -12.75 -25.75
CA ILE A 27 -4.97 -11.31 -25.44
C ILE A 27 -6.10 -11.06 -24.44
N LEU A 28 -7.25 -11.72 -24.60
CA LEU A 28 -8.39 -11.56 -23.70
C LEU A 28 -8.06 -12.00 -22.26
N ALA A 29 -7.32 -13.11 -22.12
CA ALA A 29 -6.87 -13.61 -20.82
C ALA A 29 -5.85 -12.66 -20.18
N ALA A 30 -4.96 -12.06 -20.98
CA ALA A 30 -3.99 -11.08 -20.50
C ALA A 30 -4.66 -9.78 -20.01
N VAL A 31 -5.70 -9.30 -20.71
CA VAL A 31 -6.49 -8.12 -20.29
C VAL A 31 -7.26 -8.41 -19.00
N LEU A 32 -7.86 -9.60 -18.88
CA LEU A 32 -8.51 -10.04 -17.64
C LEU A 32 -7.51 -10.11 -16.49
N ALA A 33 -6.35 -10.73 -16.71
CA ALA A 33 -5.28 -10.82 -15.72
C ALA A 33 -4.80 -9.43 -15.29
N TYR A 34 -4.56 -8.52 -16.24
CA TYR A 34 -4.18 -7.14 -15.95
C TYR A 34 -5.20 -6.47 -15.03
N SER A 35 -6.47 -6.57 -15.38
CA SER A 35 -7.56 -5.85 -14.70
C SER A 35 -7.79 -6.39 -13.29
N VAL A 36 -7.82 -7.73 -13.14
CA VAL A 36 -8.08 -8.39 -11.85
C VAL A 36 -6.90 -8.20 -10.90
N PHE A 37 -5.68 -8.51 -11.34
CA PHE A 37 -4.51 -8.38 -10.46
C PHE A 37 -4.16 -6.93 -10.15
N GLY A 38 -4.35 -6.01 -11.12
CA GLY A 38 -4.20 -4.58 -10.88
C GLY A 38 -5.18 -4.08 -9.82
N ALA A 39 -6.47 -4.44 -9.92
CA ALA A 39 -7.48 -4.05 -8.93
C ALA A 39 -7.17 -4.64 -7.53
N ILE A 40 -6.82 -5.91 -7.45
CA ILE A 40 -6.48 -6.57 -6.18
C ILE A 40 -5.28 -5.88 -5.52
N ALA A 41 -4.22 -5.59 -6.29
CA ALA A 41 -3.04 -4.91 -5.77
C ALA A 41 -3.37 -3.52 -5.21
N VAL A 42 -4.23 -2.75 -5.88
CA VAL A 42 -4.70 -1.46 -5.38
C VAL A 42 -5.48 -1.61 -4.09
N VAL A 43 -6.43 -2.54 -4.03
CA VAL A 43 -7.28 -2.77 -2.85
C VAL A 43 -6.44 -3.16 -1.64
N ILE A 44 -5.52 -4.12 -1.79
CA ILE A 44 -4.61 -4.54 -0.72
C ILE A 44 -3.77 -3.36 -0.25
N THR A 45 -3.19 -2.60 -1.18
CA THR A 45 -2.34 -1.45 -0.83
C THR A 45 -3.14 -0.36 -0.11
N ALA A 46 -4.38 -0.12 -0.53
CA ALA A 46 -5.27 0.84 0.12
C ALA A 46 -5.62 0.41 1.56
N ILE A 47 -5.92 -0.88 1.75
CA ILE A 47 -6.17 -1.47 3.08
C ILE A 47 -4.93 -1.32 3.97
N LEU A 48 -3.75 -1.69 3.47
CA LEU A 48 -2.49 -1.56 4.21
C LEU A 48 -2.18 -0.10 4.56
N THR A 49 -2.46 0.84 3.66
CA THR A 49 -2.26 2.26 3.90
C THR A 49 -3.25 2.80 4.95
N ALA A 50 -4.49 2.32 4.94
CA ALA A 50 -5.52 2.71 5.91
C ALA A 50 -5.27 2.13 7.32
N ILE A 51 -4.76 0.90 7.40
CA ILE A 51 -4.52 0.19 8.67
C ILE A 51 -3.10 0.40 9.21
N GLY A 52 -2.12 0.74 8.36
CA GLY A 52 -0.73 0.99 8.76
C GLY A 52 -0.57 1.92 9.97
N PRO A 53 -1.29 3.06 10.04
CA PRO A 53 -1.24 3.98 11.19
C PRO A 53 -1.80 3.39 12.50
N THR A 54 -2.75 2.46 12.43
CA THR A 54 -3.36 1.86 13.64
C THR A 54 -2.50 0.72 14.21
N LEU A 55 -1.79 -0.01 13.34
CA LEU A 55 -0.82 -1.03 13.74
C LEU A 55 0.52 -0.42 14.19
N MET A 56 0.97 0.63 13.53
CA MET A 56 2.11 1.45 13.95
C MET A 56 1.66 2.53 14.92
N ARG A 57 1.05 2.15 16.04
CA ARG A 57 0.94 3.07 17.18
C ARG A 57 2.39 3.45 17.52
N PRO A 58 2.80 4.73 17.37
CA PRO A 58 4.13 5.13 17.80
C PRO A 58 4.23 4.70 19.24
N LYS A 59 5.22 3.85 19.56
CA LYS A 59 5.56 3.51 20.93
C LYS A 59 5.72 4.86 21.61
N ALA A 60 4.71 5.25 22.41
CA ALA A 60 4.67 6.57 23.02
C ALA A 60 6.04 6.80 23.62
N ALA A 61 6.72 7.87 23.20
CA ALA A 61 8.06 8.20 23.64
C ALA A 61 8.06 8.11 25.17
N SER A 62 8.55 6.98 25.68
CA SER A 62 8.46 6.68 27.09
C SER A 62 9.53 7.51 27.76
N GLY A 63 9.09 8.52 28.50
CA GLY A 63 9.76 8.92 29.73
C GLY A 63 10.85 9.97 29.60
N ILE A 64 10.47 11.21 29.27
CA ILE A 64 11.08 12.34 29.97
C ILE A 64 9.94 13.25 30.45
N PRO A 65 9.50 13.15 31.72
CA PRO A 65 8.72 14.22 32.31
C PRO A 65 9.64 15.44 32.39
N VAL A 66 9.39 16.43 31.53
CA VAL A 66 9.99 17.76 31.67
C VAL A 66 9.45 18.32 32.99
N ARG A 67 10.22 18.18 34.06
CA ARG A 67 9.99 18.90 35.31
C ARG A 67 10.14 20.38 34.97
N VAL A 68 9.03 21.07 34.81
CA VAL A 68 9.00 22.53 34.81
C VAL A 68 9.38 22.95 36.23
N PRO A 69 10.54 23.61 36.47
CA PRO A 69 10.78 24.22 37.76
C PRO A 69 9.74 25.33 37.92
N ALA A 70 8.85 25.16 38.91
CA ALA A 70 7.93 26.19 39.32
C ALA A 70 8.75 27.43 39.73
N HIS A 71 8.76 28.45 38.88
CA HIS A 71 9.37 29.73 39.23
C HIS A 71 8.43 30.42 40.21
N ARG A 72 8.72 30.21 41.49
CA ARG A 72 8.15 30.95 42.61
C ARG A 72 8.89 32.27 42.72
N ARG A 73 8.26 33.37 42.31
CA ARG A 73 8.28 34.72 42.94
C ARG A 73 7.61 35.73 42.03
#